data_AF-A0A7M7SRW4-F1
#
_entry.id   AF-A0A7M7SRW4-F1
#
_cell.length_a   1.000
_cell.length_b   1.000
_cell.length_c   1.000
_cell.angle_alpha   90.00
_cell.angle_beta   90.00
_cell.angle_gamma   90.00
#
_symmetry.space_group_name_H-M   'P 1'
#
loop_
_entity.id
_entity.type
_entity.pdbx_description
1 polymer ?
#
loop_
_entity_poly.entity_id
_entity_poly.type
_entity_poly.pdbx_seq_one_letter_code
_entity_poly.pdbx_strand_id
1 'polypeptide(L)'
;MKNRIFILKELGINSVELSHIYRFPTLMRKRVKTFKKINNIPDTRIKYQSFTELMNIIHILKHKFNFDEKFIIKNSYLFNIDVDNVEGMITDFKKIKIKEKTLFDLINIYPRILLYDLNKVKELIDLYRKLDIPYQFSYFFIKCLSMKKKKFLEIYKNFENNTELAVWSKHPRFLQLIYYHKLVKKRLYYMKYLNCLDHANIQIYLSSKEIFLRFIEGEYNLKSKKKLLLYVFHNELGKHINLLSVIQKHPYWKCVPLLMIIKSIQYLKKYYSVEDICQNIHIVLYPRSKIDCTLNLLYKKYSQKEYSAHYLALCLYELEKKYYFSGDGIWPNEVTVFKSNIFEDSYHFDKCIGSINNNYKKNKDTYYLNGKAWLEYLLQ
;
A
#
# COMPACT_ATOMS: atom_id res chain seq x y z
N MET A 1 -33.38 -9.48 -36.03
CA MET A 1 -33.72 -10.04 -34.70
C MET A 1 -32.49 -10.30 -33.84
N LYS A 2 -31.56 -11.19 -34.23
CA LYS A 2 -30.33 -11.52 -33.46
C LYS A 2 -29.52 -10.30 -33.00
N ASN A 3 -29.28 -9.33 -33.88
CA ASN A 3 -28.52 -8.12 -33.52
C ASN A 3 -29.20 -7.27 -32.43
N ARG A 4 -30.54 -7.20 -32.41
CA ARG A 4 -31.29 -6.44 -31.39
C ARG A 4 -31.19 -7.10 -30.01
N ILE A 5 -31.26 -8.43 -29.99
CA ILE A 5 -31.10 -9.22 -28.75
C ILE A 5 -29.68 -9.08 -28.21
N PHE A 6 -28.67 -9.13 -29.09
CA PHE A 6 -27.27 -8.95 -28.72
C PHE A 6 -27.02 -7.58 -28.07
N ILE A 7 -27.51 -6.50 -28.69
CA ILE A 7 -27.37 -5.13 -28.17
C ILE A 7 -28.05 -4.98 -26.80
N LEU A 8 -29.23 -5.55 -26.58
CA LEU A 8 -29.91 -5.48 -25.29
C LEU A 8 -29.15 -6.22 -24.18
N LYS A 9 -28.53 -7.37 -24.50
CA LYS A 9 -27.69 -8.11 -23.55
C LYS A 9 -26.43 -7.34 -23.18
N GLU A 10 -25.75 -6.71 -24.14
CA GLU A 10 -24.57 -5.87 -23.85
C GLU A 10 -24.90 -4.64 -22.98
N LEU A 11 -26.14 -4.14 -23.06
CA LEU A 11 -26.63 -3.05 -22.21
C LEU A 11 -26.94 -3.47 -20.76
N GLY A 12 -26.77 -4.76 -20.43
CA GLY A 12 -27.03 -5.29 -19.09
C GLY A 12 -28.44 -5.81 -18.86
N ILE A 13 -29.22 -6.05 -19.92
CA ILE A 13 -30.50 -6.78 -19.82
C ILE A 13 -30.18 -8.27 -19.80
N ASN A 14 -30.29 -8.88 -18.62
CA ASN A 14 -29.93 -10.27 -18.39
C ASN A 14 -30.84 -11.26 -19.16
N SER A 15 -32.12 -10.92 -19.32
CA SER A 15 -33.11 -11.73 -20.04
C SER A 15 -33.90 -10.87 -21.03
N VAL A 16 -33.73 -11.13 -22.32
CA VAL A 16 -34.41 -10.38 -23.39
C VAL A 16 -35.76 -11.02 -23.69
N GLU A 17 -36.82 -10.41 -23.19
CA GLU A 17 -38.21 -10.80 -23.49
C GLU A 17 -38.72 -10.18 -24.80
N LEU A 18 -39.82 -10.73 -25.34
CA LEU A 18 -40.48 -10.24 -26.55
C LEU A 18 -40.85 -8.74 -26.46
N SER A 19 -41.24 -8.29 -25.27
CA SER A 19 -41.57 -6.90 -24.95
C SER A 19 -40.40 -5.94 -25.24
N HIS A 20 -39.16 -6.36 -24.97
CA HIS A 20 -37.94 -5.59 -25.24
C HIS A 20 -37.66 -5.50 -26.74
N ILE A 21 -37.93 -6.57 -27.49
CA ILE A 21 -37.72 -6.63 -28.93
C ILE A 21 -38.73 -5.72 -29.65
N TYR A 22 -39.99 -5.77 -29.22
CA TYR A 22 -41.07 -4.96 -29.79
C TYR A 22 -40.87 -3.47 -29.49
N ARG A 23 -40.46 -3.13 -28.27
CA ARG A 23 -40.21 -1.75 -27.85
C ARG A 23 -38.82 -1.24 -28.21
N PHE A 24 -37.98 -2.06 -28.86
CA PHE A 24 -36.57 -1.74 -29.17
C PHE A 24 -36.40 -0.38 -29.85
N PRO A 25 -37.13 -0.03 -30.94
CA PRO A 25 -36.95 1.27 -31.59
C PRO A 25 -37.29 2.45 -30.66
N THR A 26 -38.31 2.28 -29.82
CA THR A 26 -38.76 3.28 -28.86
C THR A 26 -37.80 3.42 -27.70
N LEU A 27 -37.27 2.31 -27.20
CA LEU A 27 -36.28 2.24 -26.12
C LEU A 27 -34.96 2.90 -26.53
N MET A 28 -34.50 2.66 -27.76
CA MET A 28 -33.26 3.24 -28.29
C MET A 28 -33.34 4.75 -28.57
N ARG A 29 -34.56 5.31 -28.63
CA ARG A 29 -34.80 6.77 -28.74
C ARG A 29 -34.83 7.47 -27.38
N LYS A 30 -34.89 6.74 -26.26
CA LYS A 30 -34.90 7.33 -24.91
C LYS A 30 -33.47 7.62 -24.45
N ARG A 31 -33.33 8.64 -23.59
CA ARG A 31 -32.07 8.89 -22.88
C ARG A 31 -31.69 7.66 -22.05
N VAL A 32 -30.39 7.36 -21.96
CA VAL A 32 -29.86 6.16 -21.27
C VAL A 32 -30.38 6.01 -19.84
N LYS A 33 -30.54 7.10 -19.08
CA LYS A 33 -31.12 7.07 -17.71
C LYS A 33 -32.57 6.60 -17.71
N THR A 34 -33.36 7.10 -18.66
CA THR A 34 -34.77 6.69 -18.82
C THR A 34 -34.83 5.23 -19.27
N PHE A 35 -33.95 4.80 -20.17
CA PHE A 35 -33.83 3.41 -20.58
C PHE A 35 -33.46 2.49 -19.40
N LYS A 36 -32.43 2.84 -18.62
CA LYS A 36 -32.00 2.08 -17.44
C LYS A 36 -33.10 2.00 -16.38
N LYS A 37 -33.78 3.11 -16.11
CA LYS A 37 -34.92 3.16 -15.18
C LYS A 37 -36.09 2.29 -15.64
N ILE A 38 -36.42 2.30 -16.93
CA ILE A 38 -37.51 1.48 -17.50
C ILE A 38 -37.20 -0.02 -17.40
N ASN A 39 -35.92 -0.40 -17.53
CA ASN A 39 -35.49 -1.79 -17.55
C ASN A 39 -34.83 -2.25 -16.24
N ASN A 40 -34.99 -1.50 -15.14
CA ASN A 40 -34.40 -1.78 -13.82
C ASN A 40 -32.89 -2.10 -13.85
N ILE A 41 -32.16 -1.50 -14.78
CA ILE A 41 -30.71 -1.68 -14.90
C ILE A 41 -30.08 -0.76 -13.84
N PRO A 42 -29.24 -1.29 -12.92
CA PRO A 42 -28.59 -0.47 -11.91
C PRO A 42 -27.81 0.66 -12.59
N ASP A 43 -27.91 1.86 -12.03
CA ASP A 43 -27.33 3.09 -12.58
C ASP A 43 -25.80 3.04 -12.45
N THR A 44 -25.18 2.19 -13.28
CA THR A 44 -23.74 2.03 -13.33
C THR A 44 -23.13 3.20 -14.09
N ARG A 45 -21.94 3.58 -13.63
CA ARG A 45 -21.13 4.79 -13.87
C ARG A 45 -20.74 5.08 -15.32
N ILE A 46 -21.60 4.81 -16.31
CA ILE A 46 -21.36 5.06 -17.73
C ILE A 46 -22.08 6.36 -18.09
N LYS A 47 -21.33 7.35 -18.57
CA LYS A 47 -21.81 8.64 -19.08
C LYS A 47 -22.82 8.40 -20.21
N TYR A 48 -23.67 9.39 -20.44
CA TYR A 48 -24.55 9.41 -21.60
C TYR A 48 -23.69 9.52 -22.86
N GLN A 49 -23.50 8.40 -23.54
CA GLN A 49 -22.79 8.30 -24.81
C GLN A 49 -23.70 7.65 -25.85
N SER A 50 -23.46 7.96 -27.12
CA SER A 50 -24.16 7.27 -28.21
C SER A 50 -23.72 5.81 -28.29
N PHE A 51 -24.55 4.95 -28.88
CA PHE A 51 -24.19 3.55 -29.11
C PHE A 51 -22.94 3.40 -29.97
N THR A 52 -22.78 4.28 -30.97
CA THR A 52 -21.61 4.31 -31.83
C THR A 52 -20.33 4.62 -31.04
N GLU A 53 -20.39 5.60 -30.14
CA GLU A 53 -19.26 5.93 -29.25
C GLU A 53 -18.89 4.76 -28.33
N LEU A 54 -19.88 4.11 -27.72
CA LEU A 54 -19.64 2.94 -26.86
C LEU A 54 -18.98 1.79 -27.62
N MET A 55 -19.45 1.50 -28.84
CA MET A 55 -18.85 0.46 -29.68
C MET A 55 -17.42 0.81 -30.09
N ASN A 56 -17.15 2.08 -30.41
CA ASN A 56 -15.80 2.55 -30.71
C ASN A 56 -14.86 2.41 -29.49
N ILE A 57 -15.35 2.75 -28.29
CA ILE A 57 -14.58 2.58 -27.05
C ILE A 57 -14.30 1.10 -26.79
N ILE A 58 -15.30 0.22 -26.90
CA ILE A 58 -15.12 -1.24 -26.76
C ILE A 58 -14.09 -1.75 -27.76
N HIS A 59 -14.17 -1.31 -29.01
CA HIS A 59 -13.24 -1.69 -30.05
C HIS A 59 -11.80 -1.28 -29.69
N ILE A 60 -11.59 -0.06 -29.22
CA ILE A 60 -10.27 0.42 -28.78
C ILE A 60 -9.76 -0.39 -27.58
N LEU A 61 -10.58 -0.61 -26.56
CA LEU A 61 -10.20 -1.37 -25.36
C LEU A 61 -9.83 -2.82 -25.68
N LYS A 62 -10.59 -3.48 -26.57
CA LYS A 62 -10.34 -4.88 -26.98
C LYS A 62 -9.17 -5.01 -27.95
N HIS A 63 -9.08 -4.16 -28.97
CA HIS A 63 -8.14 -4.38 -30.08
C HIS A 63 -6.87 -3.53 -30.02
N LYS A 64 -6.92 -2.32 -29.44
CA LYS A 64 -5.72 -1.49 -29.26
C LYS A 64 -5.00 -1.80 -27.94
N PHE A 65 -5.75 -2.09 -26.88
CA PHE A 65 -5.19 -2.37 -25.54
C PHE A 65 -5.18 -3.85 -25.15
N ASN A 66 -5.79 -4.74 -25.95
CA ASN A 66 -5.88 -6.18 -25.67
C ASN A 66 -6.49 -6.52 -24.30
N PHE A 67 -7.45 -5.73 -23.82
CA PHE A 67 -8.17 -6.07 -22.59
C PHE A 67 -9.17 -7.19 -22.83
N ASP A 68 -9.17 -8.17 -21.93
CA ASP A 68 -10.20 -9.20 -21.90
C ASP A 68 -11.52 -8.64 -21.36
N GLU A 69 -12.61 -9.35 -21.65
CA GLU A 69 -13.95 -8.92 -21.25
C GLU A 69 -14.09 -8.79 -19.74
N LYS A 70 -13.46 -9.70 -18.99
CA LYS A 70 -13.46 -9.69 -17.52
C LYS A 70 -12.79 -8.42 -16.97
N PHE A 71 -11.66 -7.99 -17.54
CA PHE A 71 -10.98 -6.76 -17.14
C PHE A 71 -11.78 -5.52 -17.48
N ILE A 72 -12.41 -5.46 -18.66
CA ILE A 72 -13.26 -4.34 -19.06
C ILE A 72 -14.46 -4.22 -18.11
N ILE A 73 -15.15 -5.34 -17.81
CA ILE A 73 -16.29 -5.36 -16.89
C ILE A 73 -15.86 -4.89 -15.49
N LYS A 74 -14.73 -5.41 -14.99
CA LYS A 74 -14.17 -4.99 -13.69
C LYS A 74 -13.81 -3.50 -13.66
N ASN A 75 -13.44 -2.93 -14.81
CA ASN A 75 -13.06 -1.53 -14.98
C ASN A 75 -14.09 -0.76 -15.81
N SER A 76 -15.39 -0.97 -15.55
CA SER A 76 -16.50 -0.34 -16.31
C SER A 76 -16.47 1.20 -16.38
N TYR A 77 -15.70 1.87 -15.53
CA TYR A 77 -15.46 3.31 -15.65
C TYR A 77 -14.70 3.72 -16.93
N LEU A 78 -14.04 2.77 -17.59
CA LEU A 78 -13.34 2.99 -18.87
C LEU A 78 -14.31 3.27 -20.04
N PHE A 79 -15.61 2.98 -19.89
CA PHE A 79 -16.59 3.42 -20.87
C PHE A 79 -16.75 4.94 -20.91
N ASN A 80 -16.18 5.69 -19.96
CA ASN A 80 -16.27 7.16 -19.95
C ASN A 80 -15.08 7.86 -20.59
N ILE A 81 -14.22 7.12 -21.28
CA ILE A 81 -13.01 7.67 -21.86
C ILE A 81 -13.36 8.51 -23.09
N ASP A 82 -12.58 9.58 -23.26
CA ASP A 82 -12.53 10.38 -24.48
C ASP A 82 -11.60 9.69 -25.50
N VAL A 83 -12.18 9.27 -26.63
CA VAL A 83 -11.51 8.51 -27.68
C VAL A 83 -10.35 9.31 -28.28
N ASP A 84 -10.55 10.58 -28.57
CA ASP A 84 -9.54 11.44 -29.21
C ASP A 84 -8.34 11.63 -28.27
N ASN A 85 -8.63 11.84 -26.98
CA ASN A 85 -7.60 11.95 -25.95
C ASN A 85 -6.79 10.65 -25.78
N VAL A 86 -7.43 9.49 -25.89
CA VAL A 86 -6.74 8.19 -25.85
C VAL A 86 -5.87 7.95 -27.06
N GLU A 87 -6.37 8.29 -28.25
CA GLU A 87 -5.56 8.18 -29.46
C GLU A 87 -4.33 9.08 -29.38
N GLY A 88 -4.49 10.31 -28.89
CA GLY A 88 -3.39 11.20 -28.55
C GLY A 88 -2.43 10.63 -27.49
N MET A 89 -2.94 9.95 -26.46
CA MET A 89 -2.08 9.23 -25.51
C MET A 89 -1.28 8.13 -26.20
N ILE A 90 -1.91 7.33 -27.06
CA ILE A 90 -1.21 6.23 -27.75
C ILE A 90 -0.12 6.79 -28.67
N THR A 91 -0.33 7.91 -29.37
CA THR A 91 0.67 8.51 -30.27
C THR A 91 1.78 9.23 -29.49
N ASP A 92 1.43 10.07 -28.52
CA ASP A 92 2.38 10.96 -27.85
C ASP A 92 3.12 10.29 -26.69
N PHE A 93 2.44 9.44 -25.91
CA PHE A 93 3.09 8.71 -24.81
C PHE A 93 3.88 7.49 -25.26
N LYS A 94 3.77 7.04 -26.52
CA LYS A 94 4.66 6.00 -27.08
C LYS A 94 6.14 6.35 -26.93
N LYS A 95 6.48 7.65 -26.97
CA LYS A 95 7.85 8.17 -26.83
C LYS A 95 8.29 8.30 -25.37
N ILE A 96 7.36 8.38 -24.42
CA ILE A 96 7.66 8.55 -22.99
C ILE A 96 7.89 7.18 -22.37
N LYS A 97 9.14 6.71 -22.36
CA LYS A 97 9.55 5.55 -21.58
C LYS A 97 9.72 5.95 -20.12
N ILE A 98 8.92 5.38 -19.23
CA ILE A 98 9.16 5.53 -17.78
C ILE A 98 9.80 4.24 -17.28
N LYS A 99 11.12 4.30 -17.00
CA LYS A 99 11.93 3.17 -16.53
C LYS A 99 11.76 1.92 -17.41
N GLU A 100 11.90 2.11 -18.72
CA GLU A 100 11.88 1.04 -19.74
C GLU A 100 10.53 0.33 -19.93
N LYS A 101 9.50 0.66 -19.13
CA LYS A 101 8.14 0.17 -19.34
C LYS A 101 7.38 1.04 -20.32
N THR A 102 6.56 0.37 -21.13
CA THR A 102 5.69 1.03 -22.10
C THR A 102 4.45 1.58 -21.40
N LEU A 103 3.77 2.53 -22.05
CA LEU A 103 2.46 3.00 -21.59
C LEU A 103 1.46 1.85 -21.43
N PHE A 104 1.53 0.83 -22.28
CA PHE A 104 0.64 -0.34 -22.19
C PHE A 104 0.81 -1.10 -20.87
N ASP A 105 2.07 -1.29 -20.42
CA ASP A 105 2.36 -1.90 -19.13
C ASP A 105 1.79 -1.08 -17.96
N LEU A 106 1.86 0.24 -18.09
CA LEU A 106 1.31 1.20 -17.12
C LEU A 106 -0.21 1.13 -17.05
N ILE A 107 -0.89 1.10 -18.20
CA ILE A 107 -2.36 1.06 -18.25
C ILE A 107 -2.89 -0.27 -17.71
N ASN A 108 -2.22 -1.40 -17.98
CA ASN A 108 -2.61 -2.70 -17.43
C ASN A 108 -2.60 -2.71 -15.89
N ILE A 109 -1.65 -2.00 -15.29
CA ILE A 109 -1.54 -1.87 -13.82
C ILE A 109 -2.49 -0.79 -13.29
N TYR A 110 -2.64 0.31 -14.02
CA TYR A 110 -3.42 1.48 -13.61
C TYR A 110 -4.29 2.03 -14.76
N PRO A 111 -5.41 1.36 -15.07
CA PRO A 111 -6.23 1.69 -16.24
C PRO A 111 -6.91 3.07 -16.17
N ARG A 112 -7.03 3.64 -14.97
CA ARG A 112 -7.55 5.01 -14.76
C ARG A 112 -6.73 6.11 -15.43
N ILE A 113 -5.48 5.85 -15.83
CA ILE A 113 -4.67 6.85 -16.54
C ILE A 113 -5.33 7.30 -17.85
N LEU A 114 -6.11 6.42 -18.51
CA LEU A 114 -6.84 6.73 -19.74
C LEU A 114 -7.93 7.79 -19.57
N LEU A 115 -8.37 8.06 -18.33
CA LEU A 115 -9.35 9.10 -18.04
C LEU A 115 -8.72 10.48 -17.82
N TYR A 116 -7.39 10.57 -17.85
CA TYR A 116 -6.70 11.84 -17.62
C TYR A 116 -6.58 12.62 -18.92
N ASP A 117 -6.69 13.94 -18.84
CA ASP A 117 -6.45 14.82 -19.97
C ASP A 117 -4.96 14.85 -20.30
N LEU A 118 -4.61 14.46 -21.54
CA LEU A 118 -3.25 14.33 -22.03
C LEU A 118 -2.45 15.63 -21.85
N ASN A 119 -3.04 16.77 -22.20
CA ASN A 119 -2.37 18.06 -22.14
C ASN A 119 -2.06 18.44 -20.70
N LYS A 120 -3.02 18.21 -19.79
CA LYS A 120 -2.81 18.43 -18.35
C LYS A 120 -1.71 17.55 -17.79
N VAL A 121 -1.62 16.29 -18.21
CA VAL A 121 -0.57 15.38 -17.75
C VAL A 121 0.81 15.84 -18.26
N LYS A 122 0.92 16.22 -19.54
CA LYS A 122 2.17 16.76 -20.12
C LYS A 122 2.65 17.99 -19.35
N GLU A 123 1.76 18.96 -19.13
CA GLU A 123 2.08 20.17 -18.35
C GLU A 123 2.60 19.84 -16.95
N LEU A 124 2.03 18.83 -16.30
CA LEU A 124 2.43 18.41 -14.96
C LEU A 124 3.79 17.71 -14.96
N ILE A 125 4.07 16.87 -15.97
CA ILE A 125 5.38 16.22 -16.15
C ILE A 125 6.46 17.27 -16.40
N ASP A 126 6.19 18.25 -17.27
CA ASP A 126 7.13 19.34 -17.53
C ASP A 126 7.36 20.21 -16.29
N LEU A 127 6.30 20.42 -15.49
CA LEU A 127 6.45 21.08 -14.19
C LEU A 127 7.35 20.27 -13.24
N TYR A 128 7.20 18.94 -13.19
CA TYR A 128 8.06 18.10 -12.35
C TYR A 128 9.53 18.18 -12.75
N ARG A 129 9.81 18.23 -14.07
CA ARG A 129 11.17 18.45 -14.59
C ARG A 129 11.71 19.82 -14.18
N LYS A 130 10.91 20.88 -14.32
CA LYS A 130 11.31 22.25 -13.93
C LYS A 130 11.61 22.39 -12.44
N LEU A 131 10.88 21.67 -11.60
CA LEU A 131 11.08 21.66 -10.14
C LEU A 131 12.16 20.66 -9.68
N ASP A 132 12.86 20.03 -10.63
CA ASP A 132 13.86 18.98 -10.38
C ASP A 132 13.36 17.92 -9.39
N ILE A 133 12.09 17.52 -9.57
CA ILE A 133 11.51 16.39 -8.86
C ILE A 133 11.93 15.16 -9.64
N PRO A 134 12.45 14.11 -8.98
CA PRO A 134 12.89 12.90 -9.68
C PRO A 134 11.68 12.12 -10.21
N TYR A 135 11.13 12.58 -11.34
CA TYR A 135 9.96 12.04 -12.02
C TYR A 135 10.21 10.63 -12.57
N GLN A 136 11.47 10.19 -12.60
CA GLN A 136 11.84 8.80 -12.85
C GLN A 136 11.14 7.84 -11.87
N PHE A 137 10.77 8.33 -10.68
CA PHE A 137 9.96 7.58 -9.70
C PHE A 137 8.44 7.80 -9.83
N SER A 138 7.97 8.66 -10.73
CA SER A 138 6.52 8.92 -10.92
C SER A 138 5.75 7.68 -11.40
N TYR A 139 6.42 6.70 -12.04
CA TYR A 139 5.86 5.36 -12.32
C TYR A 139 5.27 4.71 -11.07
N PHE A 140 5.92 4.91 -9.91
CA PHE A 140 5.49 4.31 -8.65
C PHE A 140 4.22 4.96 -8.10
N PHE A 141 3.78 6.09 -8.64
CA PHE A 141 2.56 6.73 -8.20
C PHE A 141 1.88 7.56 -9.30
N ILE A 142 1.36 6.86 -10.32
CA ILE A 142 0.62 7.42 -11.46
C ILE A 142 -0.58 8.28 -11.02
N LYS A 143 -1.18 7.97 -9.86
CA LYS A 143 -2.27 8.74 -9.25
C LYS A 143 -1.95 10.23 -9.12
N CYS A 144 -0.68 10.62 -8.93
CA CYS A 144 -0.28 12.03 -8.88
C CYS A 144 -0.58 12.79 -10.17
N LEU A 145 -0.58 12.11 -11.33
CA LEU A 145 -0.84 12.74 -12.63
C LEU A 145 -2.29 13.23 -12.78
N SER A 146 -3.20 12.79 -11.90
CA SER A 146 -4.58 13.32 -11.86
C SER A 146 -4.71 14.70 -11.22
N MET A 147 -3.66 15.20 -10.56
CA MET A 147 -3.75 16.43 -9.80
C MET A 147 -3.74 17.65 -10.72
N LYS A 148 -4.57 18.65 -10.40
CA LYS A 148 -4.56 19.95 -11.11
C LYS A 148 -3.25 20.69 -10.81
N LYS A 149 -2.59 21.21 -11.84
CA LYS A 149 -1.33 22.00 -11.77
C LYS A 149 -1.33 23.09 -10.69
N LYS A 150 -2.37 23.94 -10.66
CA LYS A 150 -2.50 25.02 -9.66
C LYS A 150 -2.45 24.47 -8.22
N LYS A 151 -3.22 23.41 -7.96
CA LYS A 151 -3.29 22.76 -6.65
C LYS A 151 -1.96 22.08 -6.29
N PHE A 152 -1.31 21.44 -7.26
CA PHE A 152 0.00 20.86 -7.07
C PHE A 152 1.01 21.93 -6.61
N LEU A 153 1.08 23.06 -7.31
CA LEU A 153 1.99 24.16 -6.97
C LEU A 153 1.75 24.74 -5.58
N GLU A 154 0.47 24.93 -5.22
CA GLU A 154 0.10 25.41 -3.88
C GLU A 154 0.58 24.46 -2.79
N ILE A 155 0.38 23.15 -2.98
CA ILE A 155 0.83 22.13 -2.02
C ILE A 155 2.36 22.05 -2.00
N TYR A 156 3.01 22.10 -3.16
CA TYR A 156 4.46 22.07 -3.27
C TYR A 156 5.10 23.22 -2.49
N LYS A 157 4.64 24.45 -2.71
CA LYS A 157 5.12 25.63 -1.96
C LYS A 157 4.88 25.50 -0.46
N ASN A 158 3.72 24.95 -0.05
CA ASN A 158 3.44 24.69 1.35
C ASN A 158 4.39 23.64 1.98
N PHE A 159 4.88 22.68 1.19
CA PHE A 159 5.85 21.69 1.63
C PHE A 159 7.27 22.27 1.69
N GLU A 160 7.62 23.10 0.71
CA GLU A 160 8.92 23.80 0.64
C GLU A 160 9.08 24.78 1.81
N ASN A 161 8.02 25.52 2.14
CA ASN A 161 8.02 26.46 3.28
C ASN A 161 8.01 25.76 4.66
N ASN A 162 7.79 24.44 4.71
CA ASN A 162 7.81 23.69 5.95
C ASN A 162 9.13 22.92 6.06
N THR A 163 9.97 23.32 7.02
CA THR A 163 11.31 22.74 7.20
C THR A 163 11.30 21.22 7.34
N GLU A 164 10.31 20.64 8.03
CA GLU A 164 10.24 19.19 8.26
C GLU A 164 9.85 18.40 7.01
N LEU A 165 9.06 19.00 6.11
CA LEU A 165 8.60 18.38 4.87
C LEU A 165 9.54 18.65 3.69
N ALA A 166 10.21 19.80 3.69
CA ALA A 166 11.14 20.22 2.63
C ALA A 166 12.32 19.25 2.45
N VAL A 167 12.77 18.62 3.54
CA VAL A 167 13.80 17.56 3.54
C VAL A 167 13.50 16.43 2.55
N TRP A 168 12.23 16.13 2.33
CA TRP A 168 11.80 15.02 1.49
C TRP A 168 11.62 15.40 0.02
N SER A 169 11.88 16.64 -0.38
CA SER A 169 11.66 17.15 -1.74
C SER A 169 12.33 16.31 -2.84
N LYS A 170 13.52 15.77 -2.57
CA LYS A 170 14.28 14.90 -3.48
C LYS A 170 14.00 13.41 -3.30
N HIS A 171 13.16 13.02 -2.35
CA HIS A 171 12.91 11.61 -2.08
C HIS A 171 12.00 10.97 -3.17
N PRO A 172 12.23 9.72 -3.61
CA PRO A 172 11.41 9.03 -4.61
C PRO A 172 9.90 9.01 -4.36
N ARG A 173 9.50 9.03 -3.09
CA ARG A 173 8.09 9.04 -2.63
C ARG A 173 7.53 10.43 -2.33
N PHE A 174 8.26 11.50 -2.65
CA PHE A 174 7.80 12.87 -2.43
C PHE A 174 6.46 13.17 -3.10
N LEU A 175 6.28 12.70 -4.34
CA LEU A 175 5.00 12.83 -5.04
C LEU A 175 3.85 12.17 -4.26
N GLN A 176 4.08 11.04 -3.60
CA GLN A 176 3.07 10.39 -2.75
C GLN A 176 2.70 11.27 -1.55
N LEU A 177 3.67 11.95 -0.93
CA LEU A 177 3.40 12.90 0.15
C LEU A 177 2.53 14.07 -0.32
N ILE A 178 2.82 14.63 -1.50
CA ILE A 178 2.01 15.72 -2.09
C ILE A 178 0.58 15.25 -2.35
N TYR A 179 0.39 14.06 -2.91
CA TYR A 179 -0.95 13.55 -3.18
C TYR A 179 -1.76 13.35 -1.90
N TYR A 180 -1.12 12.79 -0.86
CA TYR A 180 -1.73 12.57 0.45
C TYR A 180 -1.53 13.75 1.41
N HIS A 181 -1.35 14.98 0.91
CA HIS A 181 -0.98 16.14 1.73
C HIS A 181 -1.87 16.40 2.95
N LYS A 182 -3.18 16.13 2.86
CA LYS A 182 -4.11 16.29 3.99
C LYS A 182 -3.76 15.34 5.14
N LEU A 183 -3.51 14.08 4.81
CA LEU A 183 -3.10 13.05 5.78
C LEU A 183 -1.73 13.41 6.36
N VAL A 184 -0.78 13.76 5.50
CA VAL A 184 0.59 14.14 5.91
C VAL A 184 0.57 15.33 6.86
N LYS A 185 -0.20 16.39 6.58
CA LYS A 185 -0.36 17.55 7.48
C LYS A 185 -0.94 17.16 8.84
N LYS A 186 -2.00 16.34 8.87
CA LYS A 186 -2.59 15.86 10.13
C LYS A 186 -1.56 15.08 10.97
N ARG A 187 -0.83 14.17 10.32
CA ARG A 187 0.21 13.36 10.98
C ARG A 187 1.38 14.22 11.47
N LEU A 188 1.83 15.18 10.66
CA LEU A 188 2.87 16.13 11.04
C LEU A 188 2.46 16.94 12.29
N TYR A 189 1.25 17.50 12.29
CA TYR A 189 0.74 18.26 13.43
C TYR A 189 0.72 17.43 14.71
N TYR A 190 0.29 16.17 14.60
CA TYR A 190 0.21 15.27 15.73
C TYR A 190 1.60 14.84 16.25
N MET A 191 2.54 14.55 15.36
CA MET A 191 3.93 14.24 15.74
C MET A 191 4.66 15.45 16.34
N LYS A 192 4.33 16.67 15.90
CA LYS A 192 4.80 17.91 16.54
C LYS A 192 4.29 18.02 17.98
N TYR A 193 2.99 17.80 18.18
CA TYR A 193 2.39 17.87 19.50
C TYR A 193 3.01 16.87 20.50
N LEU A 194 3.39 15.68 20.03
CA LEU A 194 3.99 14.63 20.85
C LEU A 194 5.53 14.60 20.84
N ASN A 195 6.18 15.60 20.24
CA ASN A 195 7.64 15.70 20.15
C ASN A 195 8.34 14.42 19.62
N CYS A 196 7.74 13.72 18.65
CA CYS A 196 8.28 12.48 18.10
C CYS A 196 8.78 12.59 16.64
N LEU A 197 8.89 13.82 16.12
CA LEU A 197 9.29 14.10 14.73
C LEU A 197 10.67 13.57 14.35
N ASP A 198 11.64 13.59 15.26
CA ASP A 198 13.04 13.23 14.96
C ASP A 198 13.20 11.77 14.50
N HIS A 199 12.23 10.93 14.88
CA HIS A 199 12.19 9.51 14.56
C HIS A 199 11.32 9.22 13.33
N ALA A 200 10.61 10.22 12.82
CA ALA A 200 9.71 10.05 11.68
C ALA A 200 10.51 9.91 10.38
N ASN A 201 10.14 8.89 9.60
CA ASN A 201 10.60 8.72 8.22
C ASN A 201 9.41 8.87 7.27
N ILE A 202 9.69 8.96 5.97
CA ILE A 202 8.64 9.07 4.95
C ILE A 202 7.63 7.91 4.98
N GLN A 203 8.05 6.72 5.44
CA GLN A 203 7.15 5.57 5.58
C GLN A 203 6.11 5.79 6.68
N ILE A 204 6.44 6.46 7.79
CA ILE A 204 5.48 6.79 8.87
C ILE A 204 4.40 7.76 8.37
N TYR A 205 4.77 8.77 7.57
CA TYR A 205 3.79 9.69 6.98
C TYR A 205 2.81 8.97 6.03
N LEU A 206 3.25 7.90 5.37
CA LEU A 206 2.51 7.16 4.34
C LEU A 206 2.00 5.78 4.82
N SER A 207 2.17 5.43 6.09
CA SER A 207 1.79 4.12 6.62
C SER A 207 0.28 3.98 6.81
N SER A 208 -0.18 2.76 7.10
CA SER A 208 -1.54 2.57 7.63
C SER A 208 -1.72 3.31 8.96
N LYS A 209 -2.98 3.55 9.34
CA LYS A 209 -3.36 4.15 10.62
C LYS A 209 -2.76 3.38 11.80
N GLU A 210 -2.85 2.05 11.78
CA GLU A 210 -2.31 1.17 12.82
C GLU A 210 -0.81 1.35 13.03
N ILE A 211 -0.02 1.31 11.95
CA ILE A 211 1.44 1.48 12.03
C ILE A 211 1.79 2.90 12.52
N PHE A 212 1.02 3.91 12.10
CA PHE A 212 1.23 5.29 12.53
C PHE A 212 0.95 5.45 14.04
N LEU A 213 -0.15 4.89 14.53
CA LEU A 213 -0.48 4.92 15.96
C LEU A 213 0.54 4.17 16.81
N ARG A 214 1.01 2.99 16.34
CA ARG A 214 2.10 2.28 17.02
C ARG A 214 3.41 3.07 17.04
N PHE A 215 3.69 3.85 16.00
CA PHE A 215 4.87 4.73 15.99
C PHE A 215 4.74 5.81 17.06
N ILE A 216 3.56 6.44 17.15
CA ILE A 216 3.25 7.43 18.18
C ILE A 216 3.41 6.86 19.58
N GLU A 217 2.86 5.67 19.82
CA GLU A 217 2.93 4.98 21.12
C GLU A 217 4.36 4.52 21.45
N GLY A 218 5.32 4.71 20.54
CA GLY A 218 6.72 4.38 20.72
C GLY A 218 7.06 2.90 20.44
N GLU A 219 6.04 2.09 20.14
CA GLU A 219 6.14 0.66 19.86
C GLU A 219 6.78 0.37 18.50
N TYR A 220 6.46 1.19 17.50
CA TYR A 220 6.99 1.03 16.14
C TYR A 220 8.15 1.99 15.90
N ASN A 221 9.37 1.57 16.23
CA ASN A 221 10.57 2.32 15.89
C ASN A 221 11.63 1.39 15.28
N LEU A 222 12.23 1.77 14.15
CA LEU A 222 13.31 1.03 13.50
C LEU A 222 14.63 1.15 14.28
N LYS A 223 14.64 0.65 15.52
CA LYS A 223 15.76 0.76 16.47
C LYS A 223 16.79 -0.36 16.27
N SER A 224 16.37 -1.52 15.80
CA SER A 224 17.24 -2.71 15.75
C SER A 224 18.07 -2.78 14.47
N LYS A 225 19.38 -2.53 14.60
CA LYS A 225 20.38 -2.69 13.52
C LYS A 225 20.96 -4.11 13.54
N LYS A 226 21.27 -4.65 12.36
CA LYS A 226 21.85 -6.01 12.20
C LYS A 226 23.09 -6.23 13.05
N LYS A 227 24.02 -5.26 13.06
CA LYS A 227 25.27 -5.34 13.82
C LYS A 227 25.02 -5.45 15.33
N LEU A 228 24.05 -4.71 15.86
CA LEU A 228 23.69 -4.73 17.27
C LEU A 228 23.02 -6.05 17.67
N LEU A 229 22.14 -6.59 16.83
CA LEU A 229 21.54 -7.90 17.06
C LEU A 229 22.58 -9.02 17.03
N LEU A 230 23.51 -8.98 16.07
CA LEU A 230 24.62 -9.94 16.03
C LEU A 230 25.46 -9.88 17.31
N TYR A 231 25.77 -8.68 17.79
CA TYR A 231 26.50 -8.51 19.06
C TYR A 231 25.73 -9.12 20.24
N VAL A 232 24.43 -8.86 20.35
CA VAL A 232 23.59 -9.43 21.42
C VAL A 232 23.54 -10.95 21.33
N PHE A 233 23.32 -11.52 20.14
CA PHE A 233 23.30 -12.98 19.98
C PHE A 233 24.65 -13.61 20.28
N HIS A 234 25.76 -13.00 19.87
CA HIS A 234 27.09 -13.49 20.19
C HIS A 234 27.37 -13.49 21.68
N ASN A 235 26.98 -12.43 22.39
CA ASN A 235 27.20 -12.33 23.83
C ASN A 235 26.28 -13.26 24.64
N GLU A 236 24.99 -13.34 24.29
CA GLU A 236 24.01 -14.04 25.12
C GLU A 236 23.83 -15.51 24.75
N LEU A 237 24.00 -15.87 23.47
CA LEU A 237 23.74 -17.20 22.93
C LEU A 237 25.01 -17.84 22.33
N GLY A 238 26.12 -17.11 22.19
CA GLY A 238 27.36 -17.61 21.58
C GLY A 238 27.41 -17.47 20.06
N LYS A 239 28.48 -18.00 19.43
CA LYS A 239 28.70 -17.89 17.98
C LYS A 239 27.83 -18.88 17.18
N HIS A 240 26.57 -18.52 16.98
CA HIS A 240 25.69 -19.21 16.03
C HIS A 240 25.58 -18.45 14.71
N ILE A 241 26.12 -19.05 13.65
CA ILE A 241 26.34 -18.41 12.34
C ILE A 241 25.02 -18.04 11.62
N ASN A 242 23.89 -18.67 11.99
CA ASN A 242 22.64 -18.57 11.23
C ASN A 242 21.46 -17.88 11.96
N LEU A 243 21.60 -17.45 13.22
CA LEU A 243 20.46 -16.87 13.96
C LEU A 243 19.92 -15.58 13.30
N LEU A 244 20.81 -14.78 12.74
CA LEU A 244 20.42 -13.53 12.09
C LEU A 244 19.55 -13.78 10.84
N SER A 245 19.85 -14.81 10.05
CA SER A 245 19.06 -15.12 8.86
C SER A 245 17.68 -15.68 9.23
N VAL A 246 17.59 -16.42 10.34
CA VAL A 246 16.33 -16.94 10.87
C VAL A 246 15.46 -15.81 11.42
N ILE A 247 15.98 -14.95 12.30
CA ILE A 247 15.17 -13.88 12.90
C ILE A 247 14.68 -12.87 11.87
N GLN A 248 15.45 -12.66 10.80
CA GLN A 248 15.08 -11.77 9.69
C GLN A 248 13.84 -12.21 8.91
N LYS A 249 13.42 -13.48 9.05
CA LYS A 249 12.18 -13.98 8.45
C LYS A 249 10.93 -13.36 9.09
N HIS A 250 11.02 -12.89 10.34
CA HIS A 250 9.89 -12.26 11.02
C HIS A 250 9.65 -10.83 10.48
N PRO A 251 8.43 -10.44 10.07
CA PRO A 251 8.20 -9.17 9.38
C PRO A 251 8.61 -7.92 10.18
N TYR A 252 8.53 -8.00 11.51
CA TYR A 252 8.77 -6.86 12.41
C TYR A 252 10.07 -6.94 13.22
N TRP A 253 11.04 -7.79 12.84
CA TRP A 253 12.28 -7.97 13.61
C TRP A 253 13.07 -6.67 13.87
N LYS A 254 12.95 -5.67 12.98
CA LYS A 254 13.61 -4.35 13.13
C LYS A 254 12.91 -3.41 14.13
N CYS A 255 11.64 -3.67 14.41
CA CYS A 255 10.79 -2.78 15.19
C CYS A 255 10.88 -3.07 16.70
N VAL A 256 11.31 -4.28 17.05
CA VAL A 256 11.43 -4.71 18.44
C VAL A 256 12.66 -4.06 19.09
N PRO A 257 12.52 -3.41 20.27
CA PRO A 257 13.64 -2.81 20.99
C PRO A 257 14.69 -3.84 21.42
N LEU A 258 15.97 -3.50 21.24
CA LEU A 258 17.09 -4.38 21.59
C LEU A 258 17.09 -4.79 23.07
N LEU A 259 16.75 -3.85 23.97
CA LEU A 259 16.65 -4.12 25.40
C LEU A 259 15.60 -5.19 25.72
N MET A 260 14.49 -5.21 24.98
CA MET A 260 13.45 -6.22 25.15
C MET A 260 13.97 -7.59 24.74
N ILE A 261 14.68 -7.68 23.61
CA ILE A 261 15.30 -8.93 23.13
C ILE A 261 16.29 -9.47 24.16
N ILE A 262 17.17 -8.62 24.70
CA ILE A 262 18.14 -9.01 25.74
C ILE A 262 17.41 -9.56 26.97
N LYS A 263 16.42 -8.83 27.48
CA LYS A 263 15.63 -9.25 28.66
C LYS A 263 14.89 -10.57 28.41
N SER A 264 14.34 -10.77 27.22
CA SER A 264 13.66 -12.02 26.85
C SER A 264 14.64 -13.19 26.77
N ILE A 265 15.82 -13.02 26.20
CA ILE A 265 16.86 -14.06 26.17
C ILE A 265 17.29 -14.44 27.60
N GLN A 266 17.63 -13.45 28.42
CA GLN A 266 18.06 -13.65 29.80
C GLN A 266 16.97 -14.34 30.64
N TYR A 267 15.71 -14.03 30.38
CA TYR A 267 14.58 -14.69 31.02
C TYR A 267 14.46 -16.16 30.60
N LEU A 268 14.49 -16.44 29.30
CA LEU A 268 14.33 -17.80 28.78
C LEU A 268 15.47 -18.73 29.20
N LYS A 269 16.70 -18.21 29.29
CA LYS A 269 17.88 -18.95 29.77
C LYS A 269 17.74 -19.49 31.20
N LYS A 270 16.77 -19.00 31.99
CA LYS A 270 16.50 -19.54 33.33
C LYS A 270 15.80 -20.90 33.29
N TYR A 271 15.13 -21.24 32.19
CA TYR A 271 14.25 -22.40 32.10
C TYR A 271 14.54 -23.31 30.89
N TYR A 272 15.26 -22.81 29.89
CA TYR A 272 15.51 -23.50 28.62
C TYR A 272 16.99 -23.48 28.25
N SER A 273 17.43 -24.50 27.51
CA SER A 273 18.78 -24.55 26.95
C SER A 273 18.99 -23.46 25.89
N VAL A 274 20.24 -23.10 25.63
CA VAL A 274 20.59 -22.12 24.60
C VAL A 274 20.18 -22.64 23.22
N GLU A 275 20.34 -23.95 23.00
CA GLU A 275 19.98 -24.66 21.77
C GLU A 275 18.47 -24.56 21.50
N ASP A 276 17.63 -24.79 22.50
CA ASP A 276 16.16 -24.71 22.36
C ASP A 276 15.71 -23.28 22.03
N ILE A 277 16.34 -22.28 22.66
CA ILE A 277 16.09 -20.86 22.38
C ILE A 277 16.53 -20.52 20.95
N CYS A 278 17.67 -21.03 20.51
CA CYS A 278 18.20 -20.80 19.16
C CYS A 278 17.30 -21.41 18.07
N GLN A 279 16.76 -22.61 18.30
CA GLN A 279 15.79 -23.23 17.39
C GLN A 279 14.49 -22.42 17.29
N ASN A 280 14.10 -21.77 18.39
CA ASN A 280 12.86 -20.99 18.50
C ASN A 280 13.12 -19.48 18.59
N ILE A 281 14.16 -18.97 17.92
CA ILE A 281 14.69 -17.62 18.15
C ILE A 281 13.66 -16.49 18.00
N HIS A 282 12.59 -16.68 17.21
CA HIS A 282 11.54 -15.67 17.08
C HIS A 282 10.84 -15.34 18.40
N ILE A 283 10.84 -16.25 19.39
CA ILE A 283 10.15 -16.04 20.68
C ILE A 283 10.69 -14.83 21.44
N VAL A 284 11.96 -14.48 21.24
CA VAL A 284 12.60 -13.32 21.89
C VAL A 284 12.02 -11.98 21.43
N LEU A 285 11.29 -11.98 20.31
CA LEU A 285 10.61 -10.80 19.77
C LEU A 285 9.29 -10.49 20.48
N TYR A 286 8.77 -11.40 21.30
CA TYR A 286 7.46 -11.26 21.94
C TYR A 286 7.59 -10.67 23.35
N PRO A 287 6.58 -9.92 23.81
CA PRO A 287 6.55 -9.40 25.17
C PRO A 287 6.57 -10.54 26.19
N ARG A 288 7.41 -10.41 27.22
CA ARG A 288 7.55 -11.41 28.27
C ARG A 288 6.22 -11.80 28.92
N SER A 289 5.34 -10.82 29.20
CA SER A 289 4.02 -11.08 29.78
C SER A 289 3.17 -12.04 28.94
N LYS A 290 3.24 -11.94 27.61
CA LYS A 290 2.54 -12.85 26.70
C LYS A 290 3.18 -14.24 26.67
N ILE A 291 4.51 -14.30 26.66
CA ILE A 291 5.24 -15.57 26.72
C ILE A 291 4.85 -16.32 28.01
N ASP A 292 4.90 -15.64 29.15
CA ASP A 292 4.60 -16.21 30.47
C ASP A 292 3.16 -16.71 30.55
N CYS A 293 2.20 -15.90 30.09
CA CYS A 293 0.80 -16.27 30.09
C CYS A 293 0.54 -17.51 29.21
N THR A 294 1.09 -17.53 27.99
CA THR A 294 0.92 -18.66 27.06
C THR A 294 1.60 -19.93 27.57
N LEU A 295 2.82 -19.83 28.10
CA LEU A 295 3.52 -20.99 28.68
C LEU A 295 2.74 -21.57 29.87
N ASN A 296 2.23 -20.71 30.77
CA ASN A 296 1.41 -21.17 31.90
C ASN A 296 0.14 -21.90 31.46
N LEU A 297 -0.52 -21.44 30.39
CA LEU A 297 -1.67 -22.13 29.82
C LEU A 297 -1.28 -23.48 29.21
N LEU A 298 -0.15 -23.54 28.51
CA LEU A 298 0.37 -24.78 27.93
C LEU A 298 0.74 -25.80 29.02
N TYR A 299 1.40 -25.38 30.10
CA TYR A 299 1.74 -26.26 31.22
C TYR A 299 0.51 -26.80 31.96
N LYS A 300 -0.58 -26.01 32.04
CA LYS A 300 -1.85 -26.51 32.58
C LYS A 300 -2.54 -27.51 31.66
N LYS A 301 -2.37 -27.35 30.35
CA LYS A 301 -3.05 -28.16 29.33
C LYS A 301 -2.34 -29.48 29.04
N TYR A 302 -1.01 -29.50 29.11
CA TYR A 302 -0.19 -30.66 28.80
C TYR A 302 0.59 -31.07 30.06
N SER A 303 0.43 -32.32 30.52
CA SER A 303 1.17 -32.86 31.66
C SER A 303 2.69 -32.80 31.40
N GLN A 304 3.46 -32.41 32.42
CA GLN A 304 4.85 -31.94 32.34
C GLN A 304 5.90 -32.90 31.74
N LYS A 305 5.59 -34.16 31.44
CA LYS A 305 6.62 -35.20 31.21
C LYS A 305 6.98 -35.53 29.75
N GLU A 306 6.15 -35.22 28.75
CA GLU A 306 6.42 -35.70 27.36
C GLU A 306 6.85 -34.61 26.34
N TYR A 307 6.66 -33.32 26.63
CA TYR A 307 6.82 -32.26 25.61
C TYR A 307 7.78 -31.12 25.99
N SER A 308 8.62 -31.29 27.01
CA SER A 308 9.49 -30.24 27.58
C SER A 308 10.30 -29.46 26.52
N ALA A 309 10.89 -30.16 25.55
CA ALA A 309 11.68 -29.58 24.46
C ALA A 309 10.86 -28.78 23.42
N HIS A 310 9.54 -29.01 23.33
CA HIS A 310 8.68 -28.43 22.28
C HIS A 310 7.82 -27.27 22.79
N TYR A 311 7.85 -26.93 24.10
CA TYR A 311 7.00 -25.87 24.65
C TYR A 311 7.28 -24.49 24.05
N LEU A 312 8.53 -24.16 23.70
CA LEU A 312 8.82 -22.87 23.04
C LEU A 312 8.21 -22.80 21.64
N ALA A 313 8.28 -23.89 20.87
CA ALA A 313 7.66 -23.99 19.56
C ALA A 313 6.13 -23.90 19.65
N LEU A 314 5.52 -24.61 20.60
CA LEU A 314 4.08 -24.56 20.87
C LEU A 314 3.64 -23.18 21.37
N CYS A 315 4.46 -22.53 22.20
CA CYS A 315 4.22 -21.16 22.67
C CYS A 315 4.21 -20.18 21.51
N LEU A 316 5.21 -20.23 20.62
CA LEU A 316 5.25 -19.43 19.40
C LEU A 316 4.01 -19.66 18.53
N TYR A 317 3.63 -20.92 18.34
CA TYR A 317 2.46 -21.29 17.57
C TYR A 317 1.18 -20.68 18.15
N GLU A 318 0.91 -20.84 19.46
CA GLU A 318 -0.30 -20.29 20.09
C GLU A 318 -0.30 -18.75 20.16
N LEU A 319 0.88 -18.12 20.27
CA LEU A 319 1.02 -16.66 20.19
C LEU A 319 0.63 -16.14 18.80
N GLU A 320 1.05 -16.79 17.72
CA GLU A 320 0.81 -16.34 16.34
C GLU A 320 -0.52 -16.82 15.75
N LYS A 321 -1.07 -17.93 16.24
CA LYS A 321 -2.34 -18.50 15.78
C LYS A 321 -3.49 -17.48 15.83
N LYS A 322 -3.54 -16.66 16.88
CA LYS A 322 -4.54 -15.59 17.04
C LYS A 322 -4.43 -14.47 16.00
N TYR A 323 -3.26 -14.35 15.35
CA TYR A 323 -2.94 -13.31 14.38
C TYR A 323 -2.68 -13.88 12.98
N TYR A 324 -3.10 -15.12 12.72
CA TYR A 324 -2.92 -15.79 11.42
C TYR A 324 -1.47 -15.77 10.91
N PHE A 325 -0.50 -15.85 11.83
CA PHE A 325 0.93 -15.82 11.51
C PHE A 325 1.40 -14.56 10.78
N SER A 326 0.72 -13.42 11.00
CA SER A 326 1.13 -12.13 10.45
C SER A 326 2.38 -11.53 11.13
N GLY A 327 2.79 -12.08 12.28
CA GLY A 327 3.81 -11.50 13.15
C GLY A 327 3.29 -10.38 14.07
N ASP A 328 1.99 -10.09 14.06
CA ASP A 328 1.40 -9.07 14.94
C ASP A 328 1.28 -9.51 16.41
N GLY A 329 1.63 -10.75 16.75
CA GLY A 329 1.62 -11.22 18.13
C GLY A 329 2.62 -10.48 19.04
N ILE A 330 3.64 -9.84 18.46
CA ILE A 330 4.69 -9.11 19.20
C ILE A 330 4.19 -7.83 19.89
N TRP A 331 3.03 -7.30 19.51
CA TRP A 331 2.55 -6.01 20.03
C TRP A 331 1.84 -6.20 21.37
N PRO A 332 2.15 -5.41 22.41
CA PRO A 332 1.69 -5.68 23.78
C PRO A 332 0.17 -5.64 23.94
N ASN A 333 -0.59 -4.86 23.14
CA ASN A 333 -2.06 -4.83 23.11
C ASN A 333 -2.62 -4.54 21.70
N GLU A 334 -3.92 -4.73 21.47
CA GLU A 334 -4.63 -3.99 20.42
C GLU A 334 -4.50 -2.49 20.75
N VAL A 335 -4.03 -1.67 19.80
CA VAL A 335 -3.73 -0.22 19.97
C VAL A 335 -4.77 0.46 20.88
N THR A 336 -4.44 0.65 22.17
CA THR A 336 -5.45 0.92 23.21
C THR A 336 -5.67 2.40 23.51
N VAL A 337 -4.87 3.35 23.03
CA VAL A 337 -4.84 4.67 23.69
C VAL A 337 -5.49 5.81 22.90
N PHE A 338 -5.91 5.62 21.65
CA PHE A 338 -6.72 6.63 20.96
C PHE A 338 -7.90 6.04 20.18
N LYS A 339 -8.92 5.54 20.91
CA LYS A 339 -10.31 5.61 20.45
C LYS A 339 -10.77 7.07 20.44
N SER A 340 -10.09 7.92 19.66
CA SER A 340 -10.59 9.25 19.37
C SER A 340 -11.25 9.20 18.01
N ASN A 341 -12.48 9.72 17.96
CA ASN A 341 -13.25 10.03 16.74
C ASN A 341 -12.54 11.05 15.82
N ILE A 342 -11.22 11.25 15.96
CA ILE A 342 -10.38 12.25 15.28
C ILE A 342 -9.76 11.68 14.00
N PHE A 343 -9.58 10.35 13.92
CA PHE A 343 -9.03 9.66 12.75
C PHE A 343 -10.09 8.89 11.96
N GLU A 344 -11.05 9.61 11.37
CA GLU A 344 -11.65 9.16 10.12
C GLU A 344 -10.66 9.44 8.98
N ASP A 345 -9.66 8.56 8.86
CA ASP A 345 -8.83 8.51 7.66
C ASP A 345 -9.71 7.94 6.54
N SER A 346 -10.42 8.82 5.81
CA SER A 346 -11.33 8.45 4.72
C SER A 346 -10.64 7.85 3.49
N TYR A 347 -9.35 7.50 3.60
CA TYR A 347 -8.53 7.00 2.50
C TYR A 347 -8.27 5.51 2.69
N HIS A 348 -8.98 4.69 1.91
CA HIS A 348 -8.55 3.32 1.67
C HIS A 348 -7.18 3.35 0.98
N PHE A 349 -6.16 2.88 1.68
CA PHE A 349 -4.89 2.52 1.06
C PHE A 349 -5.15 1.30 0.15
N ASP A 350 -5.35 1.56 -1.14
CA ASP A 350 -5.35 0.48 -2.14
C ASP A 350 -4.06 -0.35 -2.00
N LYS A 351 -4.16 -1.67 -2.22
CA LYS A 351 -3.10 -2.70 -2.22
C LYS A 351 -1.78 -2.38 -2.99
N CYS A 352 -1.61 -1.18 -3.54
CA CYS A 352 -0.42 -0.72 -4.25
C CYS A 352 0.87 -0.70 -3.42
N ILE A 353 0.82 -0.60 -2.09
CA ILE A 353 2.05 -0.56 -1.27
C ILE A 353 2.78 -1.92 -1.29
N GLY A 354 2.04 -3.04 -1.37
CA GLY A 354 2.63 -4.39 -1.37
C GLY A 354 3.48 -4.67 -2.60
N SER A 355 3.04 -4.24 -3.78
CA SER A 355 3.75 -4.43 -5.06
C SER A 355 4.93 -3.46 -5.23
N ILE A 356 4.86 -2.28 -4.61
CA ILE A 356 6.00 -1.35 -4.54
C ILE A 356 7.06 -1.93 -3.60
N ASN A 357 6.75 -2.36 -2.38
CA ASN A 357 7.77 -2.87 -1.46
C ASN A 357 8.52 -4.13 -1.97
N ASN A 358 7.88 -4.99 -2.77
CA ASN A 358 8.54 -6.19 -3.32
C ASN A 358 9.59 -5.89 -4.40
N ASN A 359 9.38 -4.86 -5.24
CA ASN A 359 10.36 -4.45 -6.25
C ASN A 359 11.50 -3.59 -5.68
N TYR A 360 11.37 -3.09 -4.44
CA TYR A 360 12.33 -2.20 -3.79
C TYR A 360 13.38 -2.93 -2.94
N LYS A 361 13.25 -4.25 -2.78
CA LYS A 361 14.23 -5.09 -2.04
C LYS A 361 15.65 -5.09 -2.65
N LYS A 362 15.85 -4.55 -3.86
CA LYS A 362 17.14 -4.54 -4.58
C LYS A 362 18.09 -3.41 -4.16
N ASN A 363 17.62 -2.28 -3.63
CA ASN A 363 18.49 -1.22 -3.09
C ASN A 363 18.22 -1.12 -1.58
N LYS A 364 19.14 -1.57 -0.72
CA LYS A 364 18.82 -1.79 0.71
C LYS A 364 19.17 -0.64 1.65
N ASP A 365 19.97 0.33 1.20
CA ASP A 365 20.67 1.22 2.15
C ASP A 365 20.13 2.66 2.20
N THR A 366 19.43 3.14 1.16
CA THR A 366 18.91 4.53 1.12
C THR A 366 17.54 4.72 1.79
N TYR A 367 16.80 3.64 2.07
CA TYR A 367 15.39 3.71 2.46
C TYR A 367 15.12 3.77 3.98
N TYR A 368 16.16 3.70 4.80
CA TYR A 368 16.06 3.67 6.25
C TYR A 368 16.62 4.91 6.93
N LEU A 369 16.91 5.94 6.15
CA LEU A 369 17.43 7.20 6.65
C LEU A 369 16.26 8.00 7.25
N ASN A 370 16.42 8.46 8.49
CA ASN A 370 15.54 9.49 9.06
C ASN A 370 15.79 10.82 8.34
N GLY A 371 14.96 11.84 8.57
CA GLY A 371 15.07 13.11 7.85
C GLY A 371 16.47 13.72 7.91
N LYS A 372 17.14 13.61 9.06
CA LYS A 372 18.52 14.06 9.25
C LYS A 372 19.54 13.26 8.42
N ALA A 373 19.49 11.93 8.47
CA ALA A 373 20.41 11.09 7.72
C ALA A 373 20.15 11.13 6.20
N TRP A 374 18.94 11.48 5.77
CA TRP A 374 18.62 11.71 4.36
C TRP A 374 19.22 13.02 3.85
N LEU A 375 19.15 14.09 4.66
CA LEU A 375 19.83 15.36 4.38
C LEU A 375 21.36 15.18 4.28
N GLU A 376 21.96 14.45 5.22
CA GLU A 376 23.39 14.14 5.22
C GLU A 376 23.80 13.31 4.00
N TYR A 377 22.95 12.38 3.54
CA TYR A 377 23.18 11.60 2.31
C TYR A 377 23.17 12.45 1.03
N LEU A 378 22.36 13.52 0.97
CA LEU A 378 22.30 14.39 -0.21
C LEU A 378 23.48 15.38 -0.31
N LEU A 379 24.26 15.54 0.76
CA LEU A 379 25.42 16.43 0.83
C LEU A 379 26.76 15.72 0.55
N GLN A 380 26.73 14.42 0.26
CA GLN A 380 27.86 13.60 -0.20
C GLN A 380 27.78 13.41 -1.71
#